data_AF-A0A9E4JQ93-F1
#
_entry.id   AF-A0A9E4JQ93-F1
#
_cell.length_a   1.000
_cell.length_b   1.000
_cell.length_c   1.000
_cell.angle_alpha   90.00
_cell.angle_beta   90.00
_cell.angle_gamma   90.00
#
_symmetry.space_group_name_H-M   'P 1'
#
loop_
_entity.id
_entity.type
_entity.pdbx_description
1 polymer ?
#
loop_
_entity_poly.entity_id
_entity_poly.type
_entity_poly.pdbx_seq_one_letter_code
_entity_poly.pdbx_strand_id
1 'polypeptide(L)'
;MGYLAQFLGLDAKKGSKGDLTNVPDAPDGCPTPDNPGKIVPFRSMPMPTEPRYFDEMEAQAIDMQAQKRKQMVASTQKGYRGLETVVQSDAAVADAHYRFKTTDAIEGLKQAQSQAQFQSVLMDLKPGYKQIENQLEFNNQQADKKIEWIENDLDNALKILAL
;
A
#
# COMPACT_ATOMS: atom_id res chain seq x y z
N MET A 1 15.53 0.43 -13.19
CA MET A 1 14.48 0.81 -12.22
C MET A 1 14.25 -0.34 -11.25
N GLY A 2 15.26 -0.69 -10.45
CA GLY A 2 15.31 -1.98 -9.72
C GLY A 2 15.80 -1.85 -8.29
N TYR A 3 15.15 -0.99 -7.50
CA TYR A 3 15.51 -0.80 -6.07
C TYR A 3 14.39 -1.19 -5.08
N LEU A 4 13.23 -1.64 -5.57
CA LEU A 4 12.09 -2.05 -4.72
C LEU A 4 11.89 -3.57 -4.61
N ALA A 5 12.51 -4.36 -5.49
CA ALA A 5 12.38 -5.83 -5.45
C ALA A 5 13.31 -6.49 -4.41
N GLN A 6 14.36 -5.79 -3.95
CA GLN A 6 15.36 -6.34 -3.04
C GLN A 6 14.96 -6.26 -1.56
N PHE A 7 13.91 -5.49 -1.23
CA PHE A 7 13.48 -5.26 0.16
C PHE A 7 12.38 -6.21 0.65
N LEU A 8 11.70 -6.94 -0.25
CA LEU A 8 10.52 -7.73 0.10
C LEU A 8 10.67 -9.23 -0.13
N GLY A 9 11.82 -9.72 -0.62
CA GLY A 9 12.13 -11.15 -0.67
C GLY A 9 11.06 -12.03 -1.32
N LEU A 10 10.22 -11.46 -2.19
CA LEU A 10 9.06 -12.13 -2.77
C LEU A 10 9.32 -12.40 -4.25
N ASP A 11 10.38 -13.18 -4.51
CA ASP A 11 10.41 -13.97 -5.73
C ASP A 11 9.57 -15.23 -5.49
N ALA A 12 8.34 -15.17 -5.98
CA ALA A 12 7.45 -16.31 -6.08
C ALA A 12 8.08 -17.41 -6.94
N LYS A 13 8.75 -18.38 -6.31
CA LYS A 13 8.97 -19.71 -6.89
C LYS A 13 8.00 -20.71 -6.30
N LYS A 14 6.97 -20.96 -7.12
CA LYS A 14 6.02 -22.07 -7.05
C LYS A 14 6.76 -23.40 -6.89
N GLY A 15 6.47 -24.14 -5.81
CA GLY A 15 6.65 -25.59 -5.71
C GLY A 15 8.09 -26.09 -5.65
N SER A 16 8.65 -26.17 -4.44
CA SER A 16 9.73 -27.09 -4.11
C SER A 16 9.73 -27.27 -2.60
N LYS A 17 9.66 -28.52 -2.13
CA LYS A 17 9.95 -28.90 -0.74
C LYS A 17 11.44 -28.60 -0.49
N GLY A 18 11.76 -27.34 -0.24
CA GLY A 18 13.11 -26.85 0.01
C GLY A 18 13.31 -26.62 1.50
N ASP A 19 13.95 -27.60 2.12
CA ASP A 19 14.98 -27.41 3.15
C ASP A 19 14.76 -26.26 4.16
N LEU A 20 14.17 -26.60 5.31
CA LEU A 20 14.01 -25.72 6.48
C LEU A 20 15.33 -25.41 7.20
N THR A 21 16.49 -25.76 6.63
CA THR A 21 17.81 -25.53 7.23
C THR A 21 18.39 -24.16 6.94
N ASN A 22 17.75 -23.34 6.09
CA ASN A 22 18.13 -21.94 5.86
C ASN A 22 17.10 -20.96 6.45
N VAL A 23 16.74 -21.16 7.72
CA VAL A 23 16.32 -20.03 8.54
C VAL A 23 17.59 -19.19 8.72
N PRO A 24 17.63 -17.91 8.33
CA PRO A 24 18.76 -17.06 8.70
C PRO A 24 18.88 -17.16 10.21
N ASP A 25 20.01 -17.69 10.70
CA ASP A 25 20.29 -17.81 12.11
C ASP A 25 19.86 -16.50 12.77
N ALA A 26 18.89 -16.60 13.68
CA ALA A 26 18.43 -15.45 14.42
C ALA A 26 19.69 -14.79 15.00
N PRO A 27 19.88 -13.47 14.84
CA PRO A 27 21.10 -12.79 15.28
C PRO A 27 21.41 -13.22 16.72
N ASP A 28 22.67 -13.60 16.96
CA ASP A 28 23.13 -14.16 18.24
C ASP A 28 22.46 -13.47 19.44
N GLY A 29 21.56 -14.19 20.12
CA GLY A 29 20.84 -13.71 21.30
C GLY A 29 19.33 -13.51 21.14
N CYS A 30 18.74 -13.71 19.95
CA CYS A 30 17.28 -13.73 19.81
C CYS A 30 16.67 -14.98 20.47
N PRO A 31 15.71 -14.83 21.41
CA PRO A 31 15.08 -15.98 22.06
C PRO A 31 14.32 -16.83 21.04
N THR A 32 14.66 -18.10 20.91
CA THR A 32 13.87 -19.10 20.19
C THR A 32 13.40 -20.18 21.18
N PRO A 33 12.36 -20.96 20.85
CA PRO A 33 11.89 -22.05 21.72
C PRO A 33 13.01 -23.02 22.14
N ASP A 34 14.01 -23.20 21.28
CA ASP A 34 15.17 -24.08 21.48
C ASP A 34 16.43 -23.36 22.01
N ASN A 35 16.42 -22.02 22.06
CA ASN A 35 17.49 -21.20 22.64
C ASN A 35 16.87 -20.09 23.52
N PRO A 36 16.62 -20.36 24.82
CA PRO A 36 16.01 -19.38 25.73
C PRO A 36 16.89 -18.13 25.99
N GLY A 37 18.06 -18.04 25.36
CA GLY A 37 19.03 -16.97 25.55
C GLY A 37 19.81 -17.14 26.86
N LYS A 38 21.09 -16.80 26.84
CA LYS A 38 21.87 -16.69 28.09
C LYS A 38 21.34 -15.50 28.87
N ILE A 39 20.55 -15.76 29.92
CA ILE A 39 20.14 -14.74 30.88
C ILE A 39 21.36 -14.41 31.75
N VAL A 40 22.15 -13.44 31.32
CA VAL A 40 23.23 -12.90 32.16
C VAL A 40 22.58 -11.98 33.19
N PRO A 41 22.69 -12.28 34.50
CA PRO A 41 22.10 -11.42 35.51
C PRO A 41 22.77 -10.05 35.48
N PHE A 42 22.02 -9.00 35.14
CA PHE A 42 22.50 -7.63 35.21
C PHE A 42 22.73 -7.25 36.68
N ARG A 43 24.01 -7.27 37.12
CA ARG A 43 24.40 -6.90 38.48
C ARG A 43 25.20 -5.61 38.46
N SER A 44 24.73 -4.67 39.26
CA SER A 44 25.28 -3.33 39.39
C SER A 44 26.48 -3.25 40.34
N MET A 45 26.65 -4.25 41.19
CA MET A 45 27.79 -4.43 42.09
C MET A 45 28.16 -5.92 42.13
N PRO A 46 29.45 -6.25 42.26
CA PRO A 46 29.89 -7.63 42.50
C PRO A 46 29.35 -8.10 43.86
N MET A 47 28.77 -9.30 43.89
CA MET A 47 28.40 -9.92 45.17
C MET A 47 29.65 -10.55 45.81
N PRO A 48 29.78 -10.49 47.15
CA PRO A 48 30.76 -11.29 47.86
C PRO A 48 30.50 -12.78 47.58
N THR A 49 31.55 -13.52 47.23
CA THR A 49 31.49 -14.97 47.01
C THR A 49 31.50 -15.76 48.32
N GLU A 50 31.96 -15.15 49.41
CA GLU A 50 32.03 -15.72 50.75
C GLU A 50 31.49 -14.73 51.80
N PRO A 51 30.99 -15.21 52.96
CA PRO A 51 30.58 -14.34 54.05
C PRO A 51 31.75 -13.52 54.59
N ARG A 52 31.58 -12.18 54.66
CA ARG A 52 32.57 -11.27 55.27
C ARG A 52 31.88 -10.13 56.02
N TYR A 53 32.58 -9.53 56.98
CA TYR A 53 32.17 -8.28 57.60
C TYR A 53 32.52 -7.09 56.69
N PHE A 54 31.67 -6.06 56.69
CA PHE A 54 31.94 -4.77 56.06
C PHE A 54 32.31 -3.75 57.13
N ASP A 55 33.25 -2.86 56.84
CA ASP A 55 33.49 -1.71 57.71
C ASP A 55 32.39 -0.64 57.54
N GLU A 56 32.36 0.34 58.44
CA GLU A 56 31.32 1.37 58.45
C GLU A 56 31.36 2.29 57.22
N MET A 57 32.54 2.56 56.66
CA MET A 57 32.69 3.36 55.43
C MET A 57 32.25 2.56 54.19
N GLU A 58 32.61 1.28 54.11
CA GLU A 58 32.16 0.36 53.06
C GLU A 58 30.64 0.22 53.09
N ALA A 59 30.04 0.07 54.28
CA ALA A 59 28.60 -0.04 54.44
C ALA A 59 27.87 1.25 54.01
N GLN A 60 28.37 2.43 54.41
CA GLN A 60 27.82 3.73 53.98
C GLN A 60 27.95 3.95 52.47
N ALA A 61 29.08 3.54 51.86
CA ALA A 61 29.27 3.64 50.41
C ALA A 61 28.27 2.76 49.65
N ILE A 62 28.02 1.53 50.13
CA ILE A 62 27.02 0.63 49.55
C ILE A 62 25.62 1.24 49.67
N ASP A 63 25.25 1.80 50.83
CA ASP A 63 23.93 2.41 51.02
C ASP A 63 23.72 3.64 50.13
N MET A 64 24.69 4.54 50.04
CA MET A 64 24.63 5.68 49.11
C MET A 64 24.46 5.24 47.66
N GLN A 65 25.20 4.20 47.23
CA GLN A 65 25.06 3.66 45.89
C GLN A 65 23.70 3.00 45.67
N ALA A 66 23.15 2.31 46.68
CA ALA A 66 21.82 1.73 46.63
C ALA A 66 20.73 2.82 46.49
N GLN A 67 20.81 3.91 47.26
CA GLN A 67 19.88 5.04 47.14
C GLN A 67 19.95 5.70 45.75
N LYS A 68 21.15 5.94 45.23
CA LYS A 68 21.34 6.47 43.87
C LYS A 68 20.72 5.55 42.82
N ARG A 69 20.95 4.24 42.91
CA ARG A 69 20.37 3.24 42.00
C ARG A 69 18.85 3.21 42.09
N LYS A 70 18.28 3.29 43.31
CA LYS A 70 16.83 3.35 43.53
C LYS A 70 16.19 4.54 42.81
N GLN A 71 16.83 5.71 42.84
CA GLN A 71 16.38 6.89 42.09
C GLN A 71 16.52 6.68 40.57
N MET A 72 17.62 6.09 40.10
CA MET A 72 17.81 5.76 38.68
C MET A 72 16.72 4.81 38.16
N VAL A 73 16.31 3.80 38.95
CA VAL A 73 15.26 2.87 38.55
C VAL A 73 13.94 3.58 38.23
N ALA A 74 13.52 4.54 39.05
CA ALA A 74 12.29 5.30 38.81
C ALA A 74 12.35 6.08 37.48
N SER A 75 13.47 6.76 37.22
CA SER A 75 13.71 7.47 35.95
C SER A 75 13.77 6.51 34.76
N THR A 76 14.42 5.35 34.91
CA THR A 76 14.51 4.32 33.87
C THR A 76 13.14 3.74 33.54
N GLN A 77 12.33 3.38 34.54
CA GLN A 77 10.96 2.90 34.32
C GLN A 77 10.11 3.95 33.60
N LYS A 78 10.21 5.22 34.01
CA LYS A 78 9.53 6.33 33.32
C LYS A 78 10.00 6.47 31.87
N GLY A 79 11.31 6.33 31.62
CA GLY A 79 11.90 6.35 30.28
C GLY A 79 11.36 5.22 29.40
N TYR A 80 11.36 3.98 29.89
CA TYR A 80 10.81 2.84 29.14
C TYR A 80 9.32 2.97 28.85
N ARG A 81 8.51 3.47 29.79
CA ARG A 81 7.10 3.77 29.53
C ARG A 81 6.93 4.83 28.44
N GLY A 82 7.78 5.87 28.46
CA GLY A 82 7.77 6.88 27.40
C GLY A 82 8.12 6.29 26.03
N LEU A 83 9.15 5.44 25.95
CA LEU A 83 9.51 4.72 24.73
C LEU A 83 8.38 3.82 24.24
N GLU A 84 7.72 3.10 25.15
CA GLU A 84 6.54 2.30 24.84
C GLU A 84 5.42 3.16 24.24
N THR A 85 5.11 4.31 24.85
CA THR A 85 4.13 5.26 24.28
C THR A 85 4.53 5.77 22.89
N VAL A 86 5.82 6.06 22.66
CA VAL A 86 6.32 6.47 21.34
C VAL A 86 6.10 5.36 20.31
N VAL A 87 6.52 4.14 20.61
CA VAL A 87 6.35 2.99 19.71
C VAL A 87 4.86 2.72 19.41
N GLN A 88 4.00 2.82 20.41
CA GLN A 88 2.55 2.69 20.21
C GLN A 88 1.98 3.80 19.32
N SER A 89 2.47 5.04 19.49
CA SER A 89 2.06 6.18 18.67
C SER A 89 2.50 6.02 17.22
N ASP A 90 3.75 5.60 17.00
CA ASP A 90 4.30 5.33 15.66
C ASP A 90 3.52 4.21 14.96
N ALA A 91 3.19 3.14 15.68
CA ALA A 91 2.35 2.05 15.18
C ALA A 91 0.95 2.54 14.78
N ALA A 92 0.33 3.41 15.59
CA ALA A 92 -0.98 3.98 15.29
C ALA A 92 -0.95 4.87 14.04
N VAL A 93 0.09 5.68 13.86
CA VAL A 93 0.28 6.50 12.65
C VAL A 93 0.47 5.62 11.42
N ALA A 94 1.28 4.56 11.51
CA ALA A 94 1.47 3.61 10.42
C ALA A 94 0.16 2.91 10.04
N ASP A 95 -0.59 2.39 11.02
CA ASP A 95 -1.90 1.76 10.80
C ASP A 95 -2.87 2.72 10.10
N ALA A 96 -3.01 3.96 10.59
CA ALA A 96 -3.88 4.96 9.97
C ALA A 96 -3.49 5.26 8.52
N HIS A 97 -2.20 5.39 8.23
CA HIS A 97 -1.69 5.64 6.88
C HIS A 97 -2.00 4.50 5.91
N TYR A 98 -1.75 3.26 6.33
CA TYR A 98 -2.00 2.10 5.47
C TYR A 98 -3.49 1.83 5.27
N ARG A 99 -4.34 2.11 6.28
CA ARG A 99 -5.80 2.11 6.10
C ARG A 99 -6.24 3.11 5.06
N PHE A 100 -5.77 4.36 5.15
CA PHE A 100 -6.08 5.38 4.16
C PHE A 100 -5.66 4.95 2.74
N LYS A 101 -4.42 4.48 2.57
CA LYS A 101 -3.91 3.98 1.28
C LYS A 101 -4.75 2.83 0.72
N THR A 102 -5.21 1.93 1.58
CA THR A 102 -6.06 0.80 1.16
C THR A 102 -7.40 1.30 0.65
N THR A 103 -8.04 2.24 1.36
CA THR A 103 -9.29 2.87 0.92
C THR A 103 -9.11 3.61 -0.40
N ASP A 104 -8.06 4.42 -0.52
CA ASP A 104 -7.73 5.16 -1.74
C ASP A 104 -7.56 4.22 -2.95
N ALA A 105 -6.84 3.11 -2.77
CA ALA A 105 -6.67 2.10 -3.82
C ALA A 105 -7.99 1.42 -4.23
N ILE A 106 -8.86 1.10 -3.26
CA ILE A 106 -10.17 0.50 -3.52
C ILE A 106 -11.06 1.46 -4.31
N GLU A 107 -11.12 2.73 -3.89
CA GLU A 107 -11.92 3.74 -4.58
C GLU A 107 -11.35 4.06 -5.97
N GLY A 108 -10.03 4.11 -6.11
CA GLY A 108 -9.36 4.23 -7.41
C GLY A 108 -9.72 3.09 -8.37
N LEU A 109 -9.79 1.85 -7.88
CA LEU A 109 -10.24 0.70 -8.69
C LEU A 109 -11.69 0.85 -9.14
N LYS A 110 -12.60 1.25 -8.25
CA LYS A 110 -14.02 1.47 -8.59
C LYS A 110 -14.19 2.55 -9.66
N GLN A 111 -13.42 3.63 -9.56
CA GLN A 111 -13.42 4.71 -10.56
C GLN A 111 -12.94 4.18 -11.92
N ALA A 112 -11.83 3.45 -11.95
CA ALA A 112 -11.31 2.86 -13.18
C ALA A 112 -12.31 1.87 -13.82
N GLN A 113 -12.98 1.05 -13.00
CA GLN A 113 -14.04 0.14 -13.47
C GLN A 113 -15.22 0.89 -14.07
N SER A 114 -15.69 1.94 -13.40
CA SER A 114 -16.79 2.79 -13.89
C SER A 114 -16.43 3.46 -15.22
N GLN A 115 -15.19 3.95 -15.33
CA GLN A 115 -14.67 4.54 -16.57
C GLN A 115 -14.60 3.50 -17.70
N ALA A 116 -14.11 2.30 -17.42
CA ALA A 116 -14.04 1.22 -18.40
C ALA A 116 -15.43 0.79 -18.89
N GLN A 117 -16.41 0.68 -17.97
CA GLN A 117 -17.80 0.38 -18.33
C GLN A 117 -18.40 1.46 -19.24
N PHE A 118 -18.22 2.73 -18.89
CA PHE A 118 -18.67 3.85 -19.71
C PHE A 118 -18.04 3.82 -21.11
N GLN A 119 -16.73 3.57 -21.20
CA GLN A 119 -16.03 3.44 -22.48
C GLN A 119 -16.56 2.26 -23.31
N SER A 120 -16.86 1.11 -22.69
CA SER A 120 -17.48 -0.02 -23.38
C SER A 120 -18.83 0.38 -23.99
N VAL A 121 -19.70 1.02 -23.22
CA VAL A 121 -21.01 1.47 -23.70
C VAL A 121 -20.86 2.45 -24.87
N LEU A 122 -19.91 3.38 -24.80
CA LEU A 122 -19.64 4.28 -25.92
C LEU A 122 -19.18 3.56 -27.18
N MET A 123 -18.32 2.54 -27.04
CA MET A 123 -17.87 1.73 -28.16
C MET A 123 -19.03 0.91 -28.75
N ASP A 124 -19.93 0.39 -27.92
CA ASP A 124 -21.10 -0.38 -28.35
C ASP A 124 -22.14 0.48 -29.07
N LEU A 125 -22.28 1.76 -28.71
CA LEU A 125 -23.19 2.70 -29.37
C LEU A 125 -22.65 3.22 -30.71
N LYS A 126 -21.33 3.21 -30.89
CA LYS A 126 -20.63 3.79 -32.05
C LYS A 126 -21.13 3.24 -33.41
N PRO A 127 -21.34 1.92 -33.60
CA PRO A 127 -21.88 1.38 -34.84
C PRO A 127 -23.32 1.85 -35.11
N GLY A 128 -24.15 1.97 -34.08
CA GLY A 128 -25.52 2.45 -34.22
C GLY A 128 -25.57 3.90 -34.72
N TYR A 129 -24.74 4.77 -34.15
CA TYR A 129 -24.58 6.14 -34.68
C TYR A 129 -24.08 6.14 -36.12
N LYS A 130 -23.13 5.26 -36.47
CA LYS A 130 -22.62 5.16 -37.84
C LYS A 130 -23.69 4.68 -38.83
N GLN A 131 -24.57 3.76 -38.43
CA GLN A 131 -25.70 3.32 -39.24
C GLN A 131 -26.69 4.45 -39.49
N ILE A 132 -27.01 5.23 -38.45
CA ILE A 132 -27.89 6.41 -38.59
C ILE A 132 -27.27 7.43 -39.54
N GLU A 133 -25.97 7.70 -39.43
CA GLU A 133 -25.25 8.60 -40.33
C GLU A 133 -25.33 8.12 -41.80
N ASN A 134 -25.03 6.85 -42.05
CA ASN A 134 -25.11 6.27 -43.40
C ASN A 134 -26.54 6.32 -43.97
N GLN A 135 -27.56 6.09 -43.13
CA GLN A 135 -28.97 6.17 -43.56
C GLN A 135 -29.37 7.60 -43.91
N LEU A 136 -28.91 8.58 -43.14
CA LEU A 136 -29.15 9.99 -43.41
C LEU A 136 -28.50 10.41 -44.74
N GLU A 137 -27.26 9.99 -44.97
CA GLU A 137 -26.56 10.24 -46.23
C GLU A 137 -27.30 9.64 -47.43
N PHE A 138 -27.75 8.38 -47.32
CA PHE A 138 -28.54 7.74 -48.37
C PHE A 138 -29.85 8.49 -48.66
N ASN A 139 -30.57 8.89 -47.61
CA ASN A 139 -31.83 9.63 -47.77
C ASN A 139 -31.61 10.99 -48.44
N ASN A 140 -30.52 11.68 -48.11
CA ASN A 140 -30.13 12.94 -48.75
C ASN A 140 -29.83 12.73 -50.24
N GLN A 141 -29.02 11.74 -50.59
CA GLN A 141 -28.74 11.42 -52.00
C GLN A 141 -30.01 11.08 -52.80
N GLN A 142 -30.99 10.42 -52.20
CA GLN A 142 -32.28 10.14 -52.84
C GLN A 142 -33.14 11.40 -53.01
N ALA A 143 -33.09 12.32 -52.05
CA ALA A 143 -33.76 13.62 -52.16
C ALA A 143 -33.13 14.45 -53.29
N ASP A 144 -31.80 14.52 -53.35
CA ASP A 144 -31.07 15.27 -54.38
C ASP A 144 -31.39 14.75 -55.78
N LYS A 145 -31.39 13.42 -55.98
CA LYS A 145 -31.78 12.82 -57.27
C LYS A 145 -33.23 13.14 -57.67
N LYS A 146 -34.15 13.20 -56.70
CA LYS A 146 -35.54 13.58 -56.97
C LYS A 146 -35.65 15.04 -57.36
N ILE A 147 -34.91 15.92 -56.69
CA ILE A 147 -34.85 17.35 -57.03
C ILE A 147 -34.30 17.50 -58.45
N GLU A 148 -33.17 16.88 -58.77
CA GLU A 148 -32.57 16.89 -60.10
C GLU A 148 -33.54 16.37 -61.18
N TRP A 149 -34.28 15.30 -60.89
CA TRP A 149 -35.29 14.78 -61.83
C TRP A 149 -36.43 15.78 -62.07
N ILE A 150 -36.95 16.41 -61.01
CA ILE A 150 -38.01 17.44 -61.11
C ILE A 150 -37.50 18.66 -61.88
N GLU A 151 -36.27 19.12 -61.63
CA GLU A 151 -35.67 20.25 -62.33
C GLU A 151 -35.51 19.98 -63.83
N ASN A 152 -35.01 18.79 -64.19
CA ASN A 152 -34.88 18.39 -65.60
C ASN A 152 -36.24 18.28 -66.32
N ASP A 153 -37.26 17.74 -65.65
CA ASP A 153 -38.61 17.63 -66.20
C ASP A 153 -39.22 19.02 -66.44
N LEU A 154 -39.03 19.94 -65.48
CA LEU A 154 -39.44 21.34 -65.60
C LEU A 154 -38.78 22.02 -66.80
N ASP A 155 -37.46 21.87 -66.96
CA ASP A 155 -36.70 22.45 -68.08
C ASP A 155 -37.17 21.91 -69.44
N ASN A 156 -37.48 20.61 -69.51
CA ASN A 156 -38.02 20.01 -70.73
C ASN A 156 -39.43 20.54 -71.05
N ALA A 157 -40.30 20.65 -70.05
CA ALA A 157 -41.63 21.23 -70.21
C ALA A 157 -41.56 22.68 -70.71
N LEU A 158 -40.64 23.48 -70.17
CA LEU A 158 -40.40 24.86 -70.61
C LEU A 158 -39.91 24.93 -72.06
N LYS A 159 -39.04 24.01 -72.50
CA LYS A 159 -38.58 23.95 -73.90
C LYS A 159 -39.69 23.60 -74.88
N ILE A 160 -40.62 22.72 -74.51
CA ILE A 160 -41.78 22.36 -75.35
C ILE A 160 -42.72 23.56 -75.51
N LEU A 161 -42.94 24.34 -74.43
CA LEU A 161 -43.80 25.52 -74.47
C LEU A 161 -43.20 26.72 -75.22
N ALA A 162 -41.89 26.71 -75.48
CA ALA A 162 -41.17 27.77 -76.19
C ALA A 162 -41.08 27.55 -77.72
N LEU A 163 -41.61 26.43 -78.24
CA LEU A 163 -41.74 26.10 -79.67
C LEU A 163 -43.17 26.36 -80.16
#